data_AF-A0AA84ZZM6-F1
#
_entry.id   AF-A0AA84ZZM6-F1
#
_cell.length_a   1.000
_cell.length_b   1.000
_cell.length_c   1.000
_cell.angle_alpha   90.00
_cell.angle_beta   90.00
_cell.angle_gamma   90.00
#
_symmetry.space_group_name_H-M   'P 1'
#
loop_
_entity.id
_entity.type
_entity.pdbx_description
1 polymer ?
#
loop_
_entity_poly.entity_id
_entity_poly.type
_entity_poly.pdbx_seq_one_letter_code
_entity_poly.pdbx_strand_id
1 'polypeptide(L)'
;MTRFLMLAYLLCLYFIDTMKSITKYITSNSRKVIFPNRTTNDNDAKNIVETSLNNEHVNDKTDWLIYNESNIGLLDTIPHILISYSHEEKDMAIYLSEQLENKGYKVWIDYKDMMYETDVMEGMAKAVENSYVVCILYSKSYKESLHTKCEAQYAYHEKKPILFLRAQRGYVPDGWLGFMMGTRLYIDISGKYPFDDKFIELCKRIDVYKKQSIDQLNNHCQNKPIEVNISSIT
;
A
#
# COMPACT_ATOMS: atom_id res chain seq x y z
N MET A 1 49.65 11.45 -22.00
CA MET A 1 48.19 11.23 -21.80
C MET A 1 47.78 9.75 -21.71
N THR A 2 48.52 8.80 -22.29
CA THR A 2 48.13 7.36 -22.32
C THR A 2 48.19 6.64 -20.97
N ARG A 3 49.14 6.99 -20.08
CA ARG A 3 49.25 6.37 -18.73
C ARG A 3 48.08 6.68 -17.80
N PHE A 4 47.46 7.86 -17.94
CA PHE A 4 46.32 8.25 -17.10
C PHE A 4 45.03 7.52 -17.52
N LEU A 5 44.82 7.32 -18.82
CA LEU A 5 43.73 6.48 -19.34
C LEU A 5 43.89 5.01 -18.93
N MET A 6 45.13 4.49 -18.91
CA MET A 6 45.39 3.10 -18.55
C MET A 6 45.10 2.83 -17.06
N LEU A 7 45.43 3.78 -16.18
CA LEU A 7 45.10 3.69 -14.75
C LEU A 7 43.59 3.78 -14.49
N ALA A 8 42.88 4.68 -15.20
CA ALA A 8 41.43 4.78 -15.09
C ALA A 8 40.73 3.50 -15.58
N TYR A 9 41.21 2.88 -16.65
CA TYR A 9 40.69 1.62 -17.16
C TYR A 9 40.90 0.45 -16.19
N LEU A 10 42.10 0.35 -15.58
CA LEU A 10 42.39 -0.68 -14.58
C LEU A 10 41.55 -0.51 -13.30
N LEU A 11 41.33 0.73 -12.85
CA LEU A 11 40.43 1.02 -11.72
C LEU A 11 38.97 0.65 -12.06
N CYS A 12 38.53 0.88 -13.29
CA CYS A 12 37.18 0.54 -13.74
C CYS A 12 36.98 -0.98 -13.82
N LEU A 13 37.96 -1.74 -14.32
CA LEU A 13 37.92 -3.21 -14.30
C LEU A 13 37.90 -3.78 -12.89
N TYR A 14 38.72 -3.23 -11.98
CA TYR A 14 38.73 -3.64 -10.58
C TYR A 14 37.39 -3.33 -9.88
N PHE A 15 36.77 -2.20 -10.23
CA PHE A 15 35.43 -1.85 -9.75
C PHE A 15 34.35 -2.82 -10.26
N ILE A 16 34.41 -3.24 -11.53
CA ILE A 16 33.45 -4.20 -12.10
C ILE A 16 33.59 -5.58 -11.43
N ASP A 17 34.81 -6.05 -11.19
CA ASP A 17 35.04 -7.37 -10.58
C ASP A 17 34.71 -7.41 -9.08
N THR A 18 34.94 -6.29 -8.37
CA THR A 18 34.48 -6.15 -6.98
C THR A 18 32.96 -6.11 -6.91
N MET A 19 32.28 -5.41 -7.82
CA MET A 19 30.81 -5.40 -7.90
C MET A 19 30.22 -6.79 -8.21
N LYS A 20 30.85 -7.58 -9.10
CA LYS A 20 30.44 -8.98 -9.35
C LYS A 20 30.60 -9.88 -8.13
N SER A 21 31.70 -9.72 -7.38
CA SER A 21 31.96 -10.48 -6.15
C SER A 21 30.99 -10.13 -5.02
N ILE A 22 30.66 -8.83 -4.88
CA ILE A 22 29.63 -8.34 -3.94
C ILE A 22 28.25 -8.89 -4.33
N THR A 23 27.90 -8.87 -5.61
CA THR A 23 26.60 -9.40 -6.10
C THR A 23 26.49 -10.91 -5.84
N LYS A 24 27.58 -11.66 -6.04
CA LYS A 24 27.66 -13.09 -5.73
C LYS A 24 27.55 -13.38 -4.22
N TYR A 25 28.11 -12.50 -3.38
CA TYR A 25 27.99 -12.60 -1.92
C TYR A 25 26.57 -12.28 -1.43
N ILE A 26 25.93 -11.24 -1.98
CA ILE A 26 24.54 -10.88 -1.67
C ILE A 26 23.59 -12.02 -2.08
N THR A 27 23.77 -12.60 -3.26
CA THR A 27 22.96 -13.76 -3.72
C THR A 27 23.22 -15.04 -2.94
N SER A 28 24.43 -15.25 -2.41
CA SER A 28 24.75 -16.44 -1.61
C SER A 28 24.33 -16.35 -0.14
N ASN A 29 24.12 -15.14 0.42
CA ASN A 29 23.85 -14.92 1.85
C ASN A 29 22.44 -14.37 2.16
N SER A 30 21.65 -14.07 1.13
CA SER A 30 20.22 -13.76 1.29
C SER A 30 19.43 -15.06 1.45
N ARG A 31 19.16 -15.46 2.70
CA ARG A 31 18.08 -16.40 3.00
C ARG A 31 16.76 -15.71 2.67
N LYS A 32 16.34 -15.85 1.40
CA LYS A 32 15.03 -15.40 0.90
C LYS A 32 13.95 -16.11 1.71
N VAL A 33 13.07 -15.35 2.35
CA VAL A 33 11.82 -15.91 2.89
C VAL A 33 11.00 -16.32 1.67
N ILE A 34 10.83 -17.63 1.49
CA ILE A 34 10.07 -18.19 0.39
C ILE A 34 8.59 -18.13 0.82
N PHE A 35 7.85 -17.21 0.23
CA PHE A 35 6.39 -17.23 0.30
C PHE A 35 5.88 -18.28 -0.71
N PRO A 36 4.83 -19.04 -0.38
CA PRO A 36 4.33 -20.11 -1.24
C PRO A 36 3.94 -19.59 -2.63
N ASN A 37 4.33 -20.33 -3.66
CA ASN A 37 4.09 -19.99 -5.06
C ASN A 37 2.60 -19.98 -5.42
N ARG A 38 2.23 -18.98 -6.22
CA ARG A 38 0.97 -18.82 -6.96
C ARG A 38 0.61 -20.11 -7.72
N THR A 39 -0.48 -20.78 -7.34
CA THR A 39 -1.22 -21.70 -8.21
C THR A 39 -2.39 -20.93 -8.83
N THR A 40 -2.24 -20.50 -10.08
CA THR A 40 -3.37 -20.02 -10.88
C THR A 40 -4.21 -21.21 -11.29
N ASN A 41 -5.26 -21.51 -10.52
CA ASN A 41 -6.38 -22.31 -11.01
C ASN A 41 -7.50 -21.33 -11.37
N ASP A 42 -7.46 -20.82 -12.60
CA ASP A 42 -8.40 -19.85 -13.18
C ASP A 42 -9.83 -20.41 -13.42
N ASN A 43 -10.19 -21.50 -12.74
CA ASN A 43 -11.43 -22.25 -12.99
C ASN A 43 -12.45 -22.16 -11.85
N ASP A 44 -12.06 -21.69 -10.65
CA ASP A 44 -13.00 -21.61 -9.51
C ASP A 44 -13.78 -20.28 -9.46
N ALA A 45 -13.28 -19.22 -10.11
CA ALA A 45 -13.92 -17.91 -10.14
C ALA A 45 -15.15 -17.82 -11.07
N LYS A 46 -15.31 -18.76 -12.00
CA LYS A 46 -16.44 -18.77 -12.95
C LYS A 46 -17.72 -19.39 -12.37
N ASN A 47 -17.58 -20.38 -11.49
CA ASN A 47 -18.74 -21.12 -10.97
C ASN A 47 -19.53 -20.37 -9.89
N ILE A 48 -18.95 -19.37 -9.21
CA ILE A 48 -19.63 -18.60 -8.16
C ILE A 48 -20.51 -17.48 -8.74
N VAL A 49 -20.16 -16.99 -9.94
CA VAL A 49 -20.86 -15.87 -10.59
C VAL A 49 -22.12 -16.32 -11.32
N GLU A 50 -22.13 -17.53 -11.89
CA GLU A 50 -23.27 -18.02 -12.70
C GLU A 50 -24.51 -18.44 -11.89
N THR A 51 -24.40 -18.67 -10.57
CA THR A 51 -25.53 -19.20 -9.80
C THR A 51 -26.48 -18.13 -9.22
N SER A 52 -26.16 -16.84 -9.34
CA SER A 52 -26.87 -15.77 -8.62
C SER A 52 -27.73 -14.84 -9.51
N LEU A 53 -27.78 -15.06 -10.82
CA LEU A 53 -28.51 -14.18 -11.75
C LEU A 53 -29.58 -14.97 -12.50
N ASN A 54 -30.70 -15.23 -11.85
CA ASN A 54 -31.96 -15.49 -12.54
C ASN A 54 -33.01 -14.50 -12.06
N ASN A 55 -33.55 -13.78 -13.05
CA ASN A 55 -34.68 -12.85 -13.02
C ASN A 55 -34.34 -11.42 -12.56
N GLU A 56 -33.94 -10.58 -13.51
CA GLU A 56 -34.81 -9.49 -14.01
C GLU A 56 -34.20 -8.87 -15.26
N HIS A 57 -35.04 -8.65 -16.27
CA HIS A 57 -34.65 -8.23 -17.60
C HIS A 57 -34.53 -6.70 -17.61
N VAL A 58 -33.31 -6.17 -17.49
CA VAL A 58 -33.04 -4.73 -17.64
C VAL A 58 -32.55 -4.47 -19.07
N ASN A 59 -33.48 -4.03 -19.91
CA ASN A 59 -33.21 -3.34 -21.17
C ASN A 59 -32.67 -1.95 -20.83
N ASP A 60 -31.38 -1.70 -21.02
CA ASP A 60 -30.88 -0.79 -22.07
C ASP A 60 -29.36 -0.64 -21.95
N LYS A 61 -28.66 -0.63 -23.09
CA LYS A 61 -27.20 -0.49 -23.13
C LYS A 61 -26.74 0.94 -22.77
N THR A 62 -27.67 1.82 -22.45
CA THR A 62 -27.45 3.20 -22.02
C THR A 62 -27.54 3.35 -20.50
N ASP A 63 -28.31 2.49 -19.83
CA ASP A 63 -28.46 2.57 -18.37
C ASP A 63 -27.20 2.07 -17.64
N TRP A 64 -26.48 1.08 -18.17
CA TRP A 64 -25.19 0.66 -17.58
C TRP A 64 -24.10 1.74 -17.71
N LEU A 65 -24.12 2.54 -18.78
CA LEU A 65 -23.16 3.63 -18.99
C LEU A 65 -23.42 4.78 -18.04
N ILE A 66 -24.68 5.18 -17.88
CA ILE A 66 -25.08 6.25 -16.97
C ILE A 66 -24.88 5.82 -15.50
N TYR A 67 -25.13 4.54 -15.17
CA TYR A 67 -24.88 3.98 -13.85
C TYR A 67 -23.38 3.84 -13.52
N ASN A 68 -22.52 3.60 -14.52
CA ASN A 68 -21.07 3.57 -14.32
C ASN A 68 -20.44 4.97 -14.28
N GLU A 69 -20.82 5.91 -15.14
CA GLU A 69 -20.23 7.26 -15.16
C GLU A 69 -20.52 8.05 -13.88
N SER A 70 -21.68 7.84 -13.27
CA SER A 70 -22.01 8.43 -11.96
C SER A 70 -21.27 7.77 -10.78
N ASN A 71 -20.81 6.53 -10.91
CA ASN A 71 -20.05 5.79 -9.90
C ASN A 71 -18.52 5.85 -10.10
N ILE A 72 -18.03 6.18 -11.29
CA ILE A 72 -16.59 6.33 -11.57
C ILE A 72 -15.99 7.47 -10.72
N GLY A 73 -16.74 8.56 -10.50
CA GLY A 73 -16.33 9.62 -9.56
C GLY A 73 -16.51 9.28 -8.07
N LEU A 74 -17.30 8.25 -7.74
CA LEU A 74 -17.56 7.81 -6.36
C LEU A 74 -16.56 6.73 -5.92
N LEU A 75 -16.02 5.92 -6.85
CA LEU A 75 -15.09 4.83 -6.55
C LEU A 75 -13.74 5.34 -6.02
N ASP A 76 -13.31 6.53 -6.44
CA ASP A 76 -12.12 7.23 -5.96
C ASP A 76 -12.24 7.72 -4.50
N THR A 77 -13.47 7.75 -3.96
CA THR A 77 -13.73 8.23 -2.60
C THR A 77 -13.81 7.14 -1.55
N ILE A 78 -13.79 5.85 -1.95
CA ILE A 78 -13.86 4.74 -0.99
C ILE A 78 -12.56 4.72 -0.18
N PRO A 79 -12.62 4.93 1.15
CA PRO A 79 -11.44 4.93 1.99
C PRO A 79 -10.72 3.60 1.93
N HIS A 80 -9.39 3.65 1.89
CA HIS A 80 -8.55 2.48 1.70
C HIS A 80 -7.43 2.39 2.75
N ILE A 81 -6.75 1.24 2.76
CA ILE A 81 -5.51 1.03 3.50
C ILE A 81 -4.36 1.43 2.58
N LEU A 82 -3.51 2.35 3.01
CA LEU A 82 -2.26 2.64 2.31
C LEU A 82 -1.14 1.74 2.86
N ILE A 83 -0.41 1.05 1.97
CA ILE A 83 0.80 0.31 2.36
C ILE A 83 2.03 1.10 1.89
N SER A 84 2.75 1.66 2.87
CA SER A 84 4.01 2.35 2.68
C SER A 84 5.18 1.39 2.89
N TYR A 85 6.06 1.26 1.91
CA TYR A 85 7.19 0.32 1.93
C TYR A 85 8.41 0.86 1.18
N SER A 86 9.59 0.32 1.49
CA SER A 86 10.80 0.54 0.70
C SER A 86 10.88 -0.49 -0.41
N HIS A 87 11.55 -0.18 -1.53
CA HIS A 87 11.72 -1.12 -2.64
C HIS A 87 12.29 -2.48 -2.23
N GLU A 88 13.10 -2.55 -1.17
CA GLU A 88 13.64 -3.83 -0.65
C GLU A 88 12.55 -4.75 -0.06
N GLU A 89 11.46 -4.18 0.46
CA GLU A 89 10.34 -4.92 1.04
C GLU A 89 9.17 -5.12 0.06
N LYS A 90 9.38 -4.90 -1.23
CA LYS A 90 8.33 -4.97 -2.27
C LYS A 90 7.54 -6.30 -2.24
N ASP A 91 8.24 -7.43 -2.21
CA ASP A 91 7.59 -8.75 -2.21
C ASP A 91 6.70 -8.94 -0.98
N MET A 92 7.14 -8.43 0.19
CA MET A 92 6.36 -8.48 1.43
C MET A 92 5.14 -7.57 1.37
N ALA A 93 5.29 -6.37 0.79
CA ALA A 93 4.20 -5.42 0.63
C ALA A 93 3.10 -5.95 -0.32
N ILE A 94 3.51 -6.57 -1.44
CA ILE A 94 2.59 -7.22 -2.40
C ILE A 94 1.84 -8.35 -1.70
N TYR A 95 2.56 -9.25 -1.03
CA TYR A 95 1.93 -10.36 -0.31
C TYR A 95 0.94 -9.87 0.74
N LEU A 96 1.30 -8.87 1.53
CA LEU A 96 0.40 -8.28 2.52
C LEU A 96 -0.86 -7.66 1.87
N SER A 97 -0.69 -6.93 0.76
CA SER A 97 -1.79 -6.36 -0.03
C SER A 97 -2.75 -7.46 -0.48
N GLU A 98 -2.26 -8.54 -1.06
CA GLU A 98 -3.09 -9.68 -1.49
C GLU A 98 -3.86 -10.31 -0.32
N GLN A 99 -3.22 -10.50 0.83
CA GLN A 99 -3.90 -11.07 2.00
C GLN A 99 -5.00 -10.15 2.55
N LEU A 100 -4.77 -8.83 2.55
CA LEU A 100 -5.78 -7.85 2.94
C LEU A 100 -6.93 -7.79 1.91
N GLU A 101 -6.63 -7.79 0.62
CA GLU A 101 -7.63 -7.83 -0.46
C GLU A 101 -8.50 -9.09 -0.36
N ASN A 102 -7.89 -10.26 -0.09
CA ASN A 102 -8.60 -11.52 0.13
C ASN A 102 -9.53 -11.48 1.37
N LYS A 103 -9.28 -10.57 2.31
CA LYS A 103 -10.17 -10.30 3.46
C LYS A 103 -11.24 -9.24 3.16
N GLY A 104 -11.28 -8.69 1.95
CA GLY A 104 -12.26 -7.69 1.51
C GLY A 104 -11.88 -6.25 1.87
N TYR A 105 -10.60 -5.97 2.15
CA TYR A 105 -10.13 -4.59 2.30
C TYR A 105 -9.75 -3.99 0.95
N LYS A 106 -10.11 -2.72 0.73
CA LYS A 106 -9.51 -1.91 -0.35
C LYS A 106 -8.12 -1.48 0.10
N VAL A 107 -7.11 -1.81 -0.70
CA VAL A 107 -5.70 -1.50 -0.43
C VAL A 107 -5.17 -0.65 -1.57
N TRP A 108 -4.38 0.37 -1.25
CA TRP A 108 -3.60 1.14 -2.20
C TRP A 108 -2.12 0.85 -1.99
N ILE A 109 -1.42 0.58 -3.09
CA ILE A 109 0.02 0.34 -3.10
C ILE A 109 0.64 0.91 -4.38
N ASP A 110 1.73 1.65 -4.20
CA ASP A 110 2.47 2.33 -5.26
C ASP A 110 2.68 1.45 -6.53
N TYR A 111 3.08 0.18 -6.37
CA TYR A 111 3.33 -0.68 -7.54
C TYR A 111 2.10 -0.94 -8.44
N LYS A 112 0.88 -0.94 -7.88
CA LYS A 112 -0.35 -1.24 -8.63
C LYS A 112 -1.01 0.02 -9.16
N ASP A 113 -1.06 1.07 -8.35
CA ASP A 113 -1.98 2.20 -8.56
C ASP A 113 -1.30 3.44 -9.16
N MET A 114 0.03 3.50 -9.13
CA MET A 114 0.80 4.65 -9.61
C MET A 114 1.00 4.66 -11.14
N MET A 115 0.64 3.57 -11.84
CA MET A 115 0.72 3.47 -13.31
C MET A 115 -0.28 4.38 -14.05
N TYR A 116 -1.34 4.83 -13.38
CA TYR A 116 -2.41 5.62 -13.96
C TYR A 116 -2.33 7.11 -13.63
N GLU A 117 -1.39 7.51 -12.77
CA GLU A 117 -1.25 8.89 -12.30
C GLU A 117 -0.29 9.68 -13.21
N THR A 118 -0.70 10.87 -13.61
CA THR A 118 0.10 11.78 -14.43
C THR A 118 1.11 12.57 -13.61
N ASP A 119 0.80 12.83 -12.34
CA ASP A 119 1.69 13.40 -11.34
C ASP A 119 1.80 12.46 -10.14
N VAL A 120 2.99 11.89 -9.99
CA VAL A 120 3.32 10.93 -8.94
C VAL A 120 3.14 11.52 -7.54
N MET A 121 3.49 12.79 -7.34
CA MET A 121 3.40 13.43 -6.02
C MET A 121 1.94 13.65 -5.63
N GLU A 122 1.11 14.07 -6.58
CA GLU A 122 -0.33 14.25 -6.38
C GLU A 122 -1.03 12.91 -6.10
N GLY A 123 -0.67 11.85 -6.84
CA GLY A 123 -1.19 10.50 -6.61
C GLY A 123 -0.85 9.97 -5.21
N MET A 124 0.40 10.15 -4.76
CA MET A 124 0.82 9.77 -3.41
C MET A 124 0.10 10.59 -2.33
N ALA A 125 -0.09 11.89 -2.55
CA ALA A 125 -0.81 12.75 -1.62
C ALA A 125 -2.27 12.28 -1.47
N LYS A 126 -2.97 12.08 -2.59
CA LYS A 126 -4.35 11.57 -2.61
C LYS A 126 -4.47 10.20 -1.95
N ALA A 127 -3.49 9.31 -2.13
CA ALA A 127 -3.48 8.01 -1.46
C ALA A 127 -3.45 8.17 0.06
N VAL A 128 -2.58 9.03 0.58
CA VAL A 128 -2.54 9.34 2.02
C VAL A 128 -3.86 9.97 2.47
N GLU A 129 -4.35 10.99 1.77
CA GLU A 129 -5.57 11.73 2.10
C GLU A 129 -6.83 10.86 2.09
N ASN A 130 -6.97 9.93 1.16
CA ASN A 130 -8.11 9.02 1.06
C ASN A 130 -7.95 7.77 1.93
N SER A 131 -6.77 7.53 2.50
CA SER A 131 -6.57 6.41 3.43
C SER A 131 -7.23 6.67 4.79
N TYR A 132 -7.81 5.61 5.38
CA TYR A 132 -8.25 5.63 6.78
C TYR A 132 -7.16 5.10 7.73
N VAL A 133 -6.16 4.40 7.20
CA VAL A 133 -5.00 3.91 7.94
C VAL A 133 -3.82 3.74 6.99
N VAL A 134 -2.63 4.09 7.47
CA VAL A 134 -1.36 3.91 6.77
C VAL A 134 -0.55 2.83 7.47
N CYS A 135 -0.29 1.74 6.76
CA CYS A 135 0.58 0.64 7.20
C CYS A 135 2.02 0.90 6.73
N ILE A 136 2.91 1.18 7.66
CA ILE A 136 4.33 1.43 7.38
C ILE A 136 5.13 0.13 7.59
N LEU A 137 5.68 -0.43 6.52
CA LEU A 137 6.62 -1.55 6.56
C LEU A 137 8.01 -0.99 6.83
N TYR A 138 8.39 -0.93 8.10
CA TYR A 138 9.65 -0.32 8.48
C TYR A 138 10.80 -1.33 8.52
N SER A 139 11.93 -0.83 8.02
CA SER A 139 13.22 -1.49 7.88
C SER A 139 14.31 -0.42 7.89
N LYS A 140 15.58 -0.84 7.84
CA LYS A 140 16.70 0.08 7.64
C LYS A 140 16.57 0.81 6.30
N SER A 141 16.23 0.11 5.21
CA SER A 141 16.09 0.73 3.88
C SER A 141 14.93 1.70 3.84
N TYR A 142 13.82 1.39 4.53
CA TYR A 142 12.70 2.33 4.71
C TYR A 142 13.14 3.61 5.41
N LYS A 143 13.98 3.52 6.45
CA LYS A 143 14.48 4.68 7.18
C LYS A 143 15.45 5.54 6.35
N GLU A 144 16.17 4.93 5.41
CA GLU A 144 17.20 5.57 4.60
C GLU A 144 16.65 6.18 3.29
N SER A 145 15.50 5.72 2.81
CA SER A 145 14.86 6.26 1.60
C SER A 145 14.19 7.62 1.87
N LEU A 146 14.41 8.58 0.96
CA LEU A 146 13.80 9.91 1.04
C LEU A 146 12.29 9.86 0.74
N HIS A 147 11.87 9.04 -0.23
CA HIS A 147 10.48 8.92 -0.64
C HIS A 147 9.60 8.40 0.49
N THR A 148 10.03 7.33 1.15
CA THR A 148 9.34 6.75 2.31
C THR A 148 9.31 7.72 3.49
N LYS A 149 10.38 8.50 3.69
CA LYS A 149 10.42 9.54 4.71
C LYS A 149 9.38 10.63 4.43
N CYS A 150 9.29 11.13 3.20
CA CYS A 150 8.31 12.15 2.83
C CYS A 150 6.88 11.65 3.01
N GLU A 151 6.57 10.44 2.53
CA GLU A 151 5.24 9.84 2.67
C GLU A 151 4.85 9.64 4.15
N ALA A 152 5.76 9.10 4.97
CA ALA A 152 5.53 8.92 6.40
C ALA A 152 5.32 10.26 7.13
N GLN A 153 6.09 11.29 6.76
CA GLN A 153 5.95 12.63 7.32
C GLN A 153 4.62 13.27 6.93
N TYR A 154 4.18 13.07 5.69
CA TYR A 154 2.91 13.59 5.21
C TYR A 154 1.72 12.87 5.89
N ALA A 155 1.74 11.55 5.98
CA ALA A 155 0.74 10.78 6.73
C ALA A 155 0.66 11.22 8.21
N TYR A 156 1.82 11.51 8.82
CA TYR A 156 1.89 12.04 10.18
C TYR A 156 1.30 13.46 10.28
N HIS A 157 1.59 14.32 9.31
CA HIS A 157 1.05 15.69 9.24
C HIS A 157 -0.48 15.69 9.10
N GLU A 158 -1.01 14.84 8.23
CA GLU A 158 -2.45 14.62 8.02
C GLU A 158 -3.13 13.88 9.17
N LYS A 159 -2.39 13.58 10.25
CA LYS A 159 -2.85 12.89 11.46
C LYS A 159 -3.52 11.55 11.13
N LYS A 160 -3.08 10.91 10.05
CA LYS A 160 -3.59 9.59 9.67
C LYS A 160 -3.22 8.58 10.75
N PRO A 161 -4.11 7.63 11.07
CA PRO A 161 -3.72 6.49 11.88
C PRO A 161 -2.58 5.73 11.21
N ILE A 162 -1.47 5.53 11.94
CA ILE A 162 -0.29 4.82 11.43
C ILE A 162 -0.12 3.50 12.17
N LEU A 163 -0.05 2.40 11.42
CA LEU A 163 0.29 1.07 11.90
C LEU A 163 1.72 0.71 11.48
N PHE A 164 2.61 0.58 12.45
CA PHE A 164 3.99 0.18 12.19
C PHE A 164 4.12 -1.34 12.11
N LEU A 165 4.63 -1.83 10.98
CA LEU A 165 4.89 -3.24 10.71
C LEU A 165 6.39 -3.44 10.56
N ARG A 166 7.02 -4.22 11.45
CA ARG A 166 8.44 -4.54 11.33
C ARG A 166 8.62 -5.52 10.19
N ALA A 167 9.24 -5.06 9.12
CA ALA A 167 9.56 -5.90 7.97
C ALA A 167 10.95 -6.52 8.08
N GLN A 168 11.90 -5.81 8.71
CA GLN A 168 13.27 -6.33 8.92
C GLN A 168 13.48 -6.90 10.32
N ARG A 169 13.94 -8.15 10.38
CA ARG A 169 14.11 -8.87 11.65
C ARG A 169 15.16 -8.21 12.54
N GLY A 170 14.76 -7.90 13.77
CA GLY A 170 15.64 -7.30 14.76
C GLY A 170 16.00 -5.83 14.50
N TYR A 171 15.41 -5.20 13.48
CA TYR A 171 15.65 -3.78 13.23
C TYR A 171 14.98 -2.93 14.30
N VAL A 172 15.77 -2.02 14.88
CA VAL A 172 15.31 -1.03 15.87
C VAL A 172 15.39 0.34 15.20
N PRO A 173 14.25 1.04 15.05
CA PRO A 173 14.21 2.34 14.40
C PRO A 173 14.91 3.40 15.26
N ASP A 174 15.64 4.29 14.60
CA ASP A 174 16.34 5.42 15.22
C ASP A 174 16.05 6.74 14.49
N GLY A 175 16.58 7.84 15.01
CA GLY A 175 16.46 9.16 14.39
C GLY A 175 15.01 9.58 14.14
N TRP A 176 14.72 10.02 12.91
CA TRP A 176 13.38 10.52 12.54
C TRP A 176 12.29 9.45 12.66
N LEU A 177 12.60 8.21 12.29
CA LEU A 177 11.64 7.12 12.34
C LEU A 177 11.39 6.66 13.78
N GLY A 178 12.46 6.56 14.58
CA GLY A 178 12.35 6.29 16.01
C GLY A 178 11.54 7.36 16.74
N PHE A 179 11.77 8.64 16.43
CA PHE A 179 11.02 9.76 16.99
C PHE A 179 9.53 9.72 16.59
N MET A 180 9.24 9.45 15.32
CA MET A 180 7.86 9.32 14.82
C MET A 180 7.14 8.13 15.47
N MET A 181 7.82 7.00 15.64
CA MET A 181 7.23 5.83 16.29
C MET A 181 6.96 6.08 17.78
N GLY A 182 7.87 6.75 18.49
CA GLY A 182 7.72 7.02 19.92
C GLY A 182 7.45 5.75 20.71
N THR A 183 6.36 5.74 21.50
CA THR A 183 5.91 4.57 22.27
C THR A 183 4.85 3.72 21.54
N ARG A 184 4.61 3.97 20.25
CA ARG A 184 3.56 3.27 19.50
C ARG A 184 3.92 1.79 19.32
N LEU A 185 2.91 0.94 19.51
CA LEU A 185 3.05 -0.51 19.32
C LEU A 185 3.21 -0.84 17.84
N TYR A 186 4.12 -1.76 17.54
CA TYR A 186 4.30 -2.32 16.21
C TYR A 186 3.86 -3.79 16.15
N ILE A 187 3.64 -4.30 14.94
CA ILE A 187 3.44 -5.73 14.67
C ILE A 187 4.69 -6.24 13.96
N ASP A 188 5.23 -7.38 14.38
CA ASP A 188 6.43 -7.95 13.77
C ASP A 188 6.07 -9.01 12.73
N ILE A 189 6.23 -8.67 11.45
CA ILE A 189 5.98 -9.54 10.28
C ILE A 189 7.28 -9.95 9.59
N SER A 190 8.43 -9.73 10.23
CA SER A 190 9.77 -10.01 9.67
C SER A 190 10.15 -11.50 9.58
N GLY A 191 9.17 -12.39 9.77
CA GLY A 191 9.39 -13.84 9.88
C GLY A 191 9.91 -14.30 11.25
N LYS A 192 9.90 -13.44 12.28
CA LYS A 192 10.19 -13.85 13.67
C LYS A 192 9.08 -14.73 14.25
N TYR A 193 7.84 -14.48 13.86
CA TYR A 193 6.64 -15.21 14.29
C TYR A 193 5.88 -15.71 13.06
N PRO A 194 4.98 -16.70 13.20
CA PRO A 194 4.08 -17.10 12.13
C PRO A 194 3.30 -15.89 11.59
N PHE A 195 3.24 -15.76 10.26
CA PHE A 195 2.59 -14.62 9.63
C PHE A 195 1.10 -14.57 9.96
N ASP A 196 0.40 -15.71 9.91
CA ASP A 196 -1.06 -15.79 10.10
C ASP A 196 -1.52 -15.21 11.44
N ASP A 197 -0.82 -15.52 12.53
CA ASP A 197 -1.13 -15.00 13.87
C ASP A 197 -1.01 -13.46 13.92
N LYS A 198 0.05 -12.95 13.31
CA LYS A 198 0.35 -11.51 13.25
C LYS A 198 -0.57 -10.79 12.28
N PHE A 199 -0.99 -11.46 11.23
CA PHE A 199 -1.96 -10.96 10.26
C PHE A 199 -3.36 -10.81 10.90
N ILE A 200 -3.80 -11.79 11.70
CA ILE A 200 -5.04 -11.66 12.48
C ILE A 200 -4.97 -10.47 13.44
N GLU A 201 -3.83 -10.27 14.11
CA GLU A 201 -3.59 -9.11 14.98
C GLU A 201 -3.68 -7.79 14.18
N LEU A 202 -3.12 -7.75 12.97
CA LEU A 202 -3.19 -6.61 12.07
C LEU A 202 -4.62 -6.29 11.64
N CYS A 203 -5.38 -7.27 11.15
CA CYS A 203 -6.77 -7.08 10.73
C CYS A 203 -7.62 -6.48 11.86
N LYS A 204 -7.48 -7.00 13.09
CA LYS A 204 -8.19 -6.45 14.26
C LYS A 204 -7.91 -4.96 14.48
N ARG A 205 -6.66 -4.52 14.31
CA ARG A 205 -6.29 -3.10 14.46
C ARG A 205 -6.82 -2.26 13.30
N ILE A 206 -6.78 -2.79 12.08
CA ILE A 206 -7.35 -2.12 10.89
C ILE A 206 -8.86 -1.92 11.05
N ASP A 207 -9.59 -2.92 11.54
CA ASP A 207 -11.04 -2.84 11.71
C ASP A 207 -11.46 -1.73 12.67
N VAL A 208 -10.65 -1.47 13.72
CA VAL A 208 -10.88 -0.34 14.64
C VAL A 208 -10.83 0.98 13.88
N TYR A 209 -9.83 1.18 13.03
CA TYR A 209 -9.70 2.42 12.24
C TYR A 209 -10.76 2.52 11.14
N LYS A 210 -11.10 1.40 10.49
CA LYS A 210 -12.17 1.34 9.50
C LYS A 210 -13.52 1.77 10.09
N LYS A 211 -13.83 1.30 11.30
CA LYS A 211 -15.03 1.72 12.02
C LYS A 211 -14.99 3.22 12.34
N GLN A 212 -13.87 3.71 12.85
CA GLN A 212 -13.70 5.13 13.16
C GLN A 212 -13.87 6.03 11.93
N SER A 213 -13.36 5.63 10.75
CA SER A 213 -13.54 6.40 9.52
C SER A 213 -14.98 6.40 9.04
N ILE A 214 -15.70 5.28 9.17
CA ILE A 214 -17.14 5.21 8.83
C ILE A 214 -17.95 6.12 9.76
N ASP A 215 -17.66 6.09 11.06
CA ASP A 215 -18.34 6.93 12.05
C ASP A 215 -18.10 8.43 11.74
N GLN A 216 -16.89 8.81 11.36
CA GLN A 216 -16.55 10.18 10.94
C GLN A 216 -17.31 10.61 9.69
N LEU A 217 -17.40 9.75 8.67
CA LEU A 217 -18.12 10.03 7.43
C LEU A 217 -19.62 10.22 7.68
N ASN A 218 -20.22 9.33 8.49
CA ASN A 218 -21.63 9.41 8.83
C ASN A 218 -21.97 10.71 9.58
N ASN A 219 -21.13 11.13 10.54
CA ASN A 219 -21.32 12.39 11.25
C ASN A 219 -21.18 13.63 10.34
N HIS A 220 -20.36 13.55 9.29
CA HIS A 220 -20.23 14.63 8.32
C HIS A 220 -21.48 14.75 7.42
N CYS A 221 -22.02 13.61 6.96
CA CYS A 221 -23.22 13.59 6.11
C CYS A 221 -24.50 14.07 6.83
N GLN A 222 -24.62 13.83 8.14
CA GLN A 222 -25.80 14.26 8.93
C GLN A 222 -25.82 15.76 9.26
N ASN A 223 -24.72 16.49 9.03
CA ASN A 223 -24.59 17.92 9.34
C ASN A 223 -24.61 18.84 8.10
N LYS A 224 -24.96 18.32 6.91
CA LYS A 224 -25.07 19.15 5.70
C LYS A 224 -26.41 19.91 5.72
N PRO A 225 -26.43 21.26 5.64
CA PRO A 225 -27.67 22.01 5.56
C PRO A 225 -28.44 21.59 4.32
N ILE A 226 -29.72 21.25 4.49
CA ILE A 226 -30.64 21.05 3.38
C ILE A 226 -30.96 22.45 2.85
N GLU A 227 -30.22 22.92 1.84
CA GLU A 227 -30.66 24.07 1.04
C GLU A 227 -31.83 23.62 0.17
N VAL A 228 -33.04 23.72 0.74
CA VAL A 228 -34.29 23.63 -0.01
C VAL A 228 -34.41 24.90 -0.85
N ASN A 229 -33.94 24.85 -2.09
CA ASN A 229 -34.09 25.96 -3.04
C ASN A 229 -35.50 25.91 -3.67
N ILE A 230 -36.51 26.40 -2.93
CA ILE A 230 -37.83 26.69 -3.49
C ILE A 230 -37.81 28.12 -4.03
N SER A 231 -37.39 28.30 -5.29
CA SER A 231 -37.70 29.51 -6.04
C SER A 231 -37.63 29.26 -7.55
N SER A 232 -38.63 28.57 -8.10
CA SER A 232 -39.03 28.71 -9.52
C SER A 232 -40.38 28.02 -9.81
N ILE A 233 -41.41 28.33 -9.02
CA ILE A 233 -42.80 28.17 -9.48
C ILE A 233 -43.57 29.41 -9.05
N THR A 234 -43.55 30.43 -9.90
CA THR A 234 -44.58 31.47 -10.04
C THR A 234 -44.47 32.05 -11.42
#